data_AF-A0A532V7S2-F1
#
_entry.id   AF-A0A532V7S2-F1
#
_cell.length_a   1.000
_cell.length_b   1.000
_cell.length_c   1.000
_cell.angle_alpha   90.00
_cell.angle_beta   90.00
_cell.angle_gamma   90.00
#
_symmetry.space_group_name_H-M   'P 1'
#
loop_
_entity.id
_entity.type
_entity.pdbx_description
1 polymer ?
#
loop_
_entity_poly.entity_id
_entity_poly.type
_entity_poly.pdbx_seq_one_letter_code
_entity_poly.pdbx_strand_id
1 'polypeptide(L)'
;MLLPIFTSEDDVEIIVNYLKTKVKGATIADAKATLKKKILDPRKIRAYRTWGIISKEGENIKLTPLGQELGRAAETNKPAIYAQILRKIKPYFSVLEWIYHQNLDKVTNVEVATHWDEHYKSYLGTANETAIKDMAVCFFRLTQAAGLGQLVMGWGEKLTHVEIFKEAVQQFIEGGVKIEEEPEEAQPLVEEEKREPLEPEPSRPPRKLRVFISHGKNMNIVAKVKEILDLVDFDYEIAVEEETTAIPVPDKVFSAMRRCDAAVICVTADEKEKRTDEKSGEEFYGVNENVLIEIGAAFVLYEKKVVLVWDTRVKVPSNLGGLYRCEFSGDELSWDAGTKLMKAAKKFKEQAFDFTKLEE
;
A
#
# COMPACT_ATOMS: atom_id res chain seq x y z
N MET A 1 -8.95 8.92 11.62
CA MET A 1 -8.30 10.09 10.98
C MET A 1 -9.34 10.78 10.11
N LEU A 2 -9.43 12.11 10.10
CA LEU A 2 -10.46 12.83 9.33
C LEU A 2 -9.91 13.36 8.01
N LEU A 3 -10.71 13.28 6.95
CA LEU A 3 -10.32 13.80 5.64
C LEU A 3 -10.20 15.34 5.66
N PRO A 4 -9.11 15.88 5.08
CA PRO A 4 -8.91 17.33 4.95
C PRO A 4 -9.91 18.05 4.07
N ILE A 5 -10.09 19.35 4.35
CA ILE A 5 -10.88 20.29 3.54
C ILE A 5 -10.06 21.56 3.30
N PHE A 6 -10.38 22.31 2.23
CA PHE A 6 -9.87 23.65 1.96
C PHE A 6 -8.35 23.83 1.96
N THR A 7 -7.59 22.83 1.52
CA THR A 7 -6.12 22.90 1.44
C THR A 7 -5.66 22.59 0.03
N SER A 8 -4.67 23.32 -0.46
CA SER A 8 -4.10 23.17 -1.80
C SER A 8 -2.59 22.91 -1.77
N GLU A 9 -2.05 22.54 -2.92
CA GLU A 9 -0.63 22.49 -3.22
C GLU A 9 0.07 23.83 -2.96
N ASP A 10 -0.53 24.97 -3.34
CA ASP A 10 0.01 26.30 -3.03
C ASP A 10 0.14 26.55 -1.52
N ASP A 11 -0.88 26.12 -0.75
CA ASP A 11 -0.87 26.25 0.70
C ASP A 11 0.27 25.44 1.32
N VAL A 12 0.46 24.22 0.80
CA VAL A 12 1.58 23.32 1.17
C VAL A 12 2.92 23.97 0.84
N GLU A 13 3.08 24.50 -0.37
CA GLU A 13 4.33 25.13 -0.79
C GLU A 13 4.69 26.33 0.10
N ILE A 14 3.70 27.16 0.45
CA ILE A 14 3.92 28.30 1.35
C ILE A 14 4.37 27.85 2.74
N ILE A 15 3.70 26.86 3.34
CA ILE A 15 4.06 26.40 4.70
C ILE A 15 5.41 25.66 4.70
N VAL A 16 5.71 24.89 3.66
CA VAL A 16 6.99 24.18 3.50
C VAL A 16 8.13 25.18 3.32
N ASN A 17 7.97 26.19 2.46
CA ASN A 17 8.97 27.22 2.24
C ASN A 17 9.25 28.07 3.49
N TYR A 18 8.25 28.25 4.36
CA TYR A 18 8.48 28.87 5.65
C TYR A 18 9.26 27.96 6.60
N LEU A 19 8.78 26.73 6.81
CA LEU A 19 9.34 25.81 7.80
C LEU A 19 10.73 25.26 7.42
N LYS A 20 11.09 25.21 6.13
CA LYS A 20 12.45 24.80 5.70
C LYS A 20 13.54 25.70 6.27
N THR A 21 13.20 26.95 6.62
CA THR A 21 14.13 27.90 7.25
C THR A 21 14.21 27.75 8.78
N LYS A 22 13.42 26.85 9.37
CA LYS A 22 13.21 26.75 10.83
C LYS A 22 13.66 25.38 11.34
N VAL A 23 14.97 25.23 11.58
CA VAL A 23 15.61 23.97 12.03
C VAL A 23 14.92 23.36 13.27
N LYS A 24 14.51 24.19 14.24
CA LYS A 24 13.83 23.74 15.47
C LYS A 24 12.30 23.79 15.36
N GLY A 25 11.74 24.01 14.17
CA GLY A 25 10.33 24.35 14.00
C GLY A 25 10.00 25.79 14.32
N ALA A 26 8.71 26.09 14.27
CA ALA A 26 8.16 27.38 14.66
C ALA A 26 6.83 27.18 15.40
N THR A 27 6.51 28.08 16.33
CA THR A 27 5.17 28.09 16.91
C THR A 27 4.16 28.64 15.89
N ILE A 28 2.88 28.35 16.08
CA ILE A 28 1.82 28.98 15.26
C ILE A 28 1.82 30.51 15.44
N ALA A 29 2.21 31.01 16.61
CA ALA A 29 2.31 32.44 16.88
C ALA A 29 3.43 33.08 16.04
N ASP A 30 4.62 32.47 16.00
CA ASP A 30 5.74 32.95 15.18
C ASP A 30 5.41 32.89 13.69
N ALA A 31 4.74 31.81 13.27
CA ALA A 31 4.32 31.67 11.88
C ALA A 31 3.34 32.78 11.45
N LYS A 32 2.45 33.24 12.35
CA LYS A 32 1.50 34.33 12.06
C LYS A 32 2.20 35.68 11.81
N ALA A 33 3.42 35.87 12.30
CA ALA A 33 4.19 37.09 12.04
C ALA A 33 4.70 37.17 10.59
N THR A 34 4.82 36.03 9.90
CA THR A 34 5.36 35.96 8.53
C THR A 34 4.31 35.52 7.50
N LEU A 35 3.43 34.59 7.87
CA LEU A 35 2.46 33.98 6.97
C LEU A 35 1.07 34.59 7.11
N LYS A 36 0.34 34.64 5.99
CA LYS A 36 -1.07 35.06 6.00
C LYS A 36 -1.89 34.12 6.89
N LYS A 37 -2.81 34.68 7.68
CA LYS A 37 -3.68 33.93 8.63
C LYS A 37 -4.38 32.72 7.98
N LYS A 38 -4.76 32.81 6.71
CA LYS A 38 -5.42 31.73 5.96
C LYS A 38 -4.57 30.46 5.79
N ILE A 39 -3.24 30.59 5.73
CA ILE A 39 -2.31 29.45 5.58
C ILE A 39 -2.21 28.65 6.89
N LEU A 40 -2.44 29.35 8.00
CA LEU A 40 -2.41 28.83 9.37
C LEU A 40 -3.82 28.55 9.91
N ASP A 41 -4.83 28.48 9.03
CA ASP A 41 -6.18 28.06 9.41
C ASP A 41 -6.11 26.67 10.06
N PRO A 42 -6.76 26.43 11.21
CA PRO A 42 -6.69 25.15 11.91
C PRO A 42 -7.03 23.93 11.04
N ARG A 43 -7.91 24.08 10.05
CA ARG A 43 -8.29 23.02 9.11
C ARG A 43 -7.14 22.67 8.17
N LYS A 44 -6.36 23.67 7.70
CA LYS A 44 -5.17 23.46 6.88
C LYS A 44 -4.01 22.88 7.69
N ILE A 45 -3.81 23.36 8.92
CA ILE A 45 -2.81 22.75 9.83
C ILE A 45 -3.13 21.27 10.06
N ARG A 46 -4.42 20.93 10.25
CA ARG A 46 -4.84 19.53 10.32
C ARG A 46 -4.58 18.80 9.00
N ALA A 47 -4.84 19.42 7.85
CA ALA A 47 -4.57 18.84 6.53
C ALA A 47 -3.10 18.48 6.34
N TYR A 48 -2.17 19.43 6.57
CA TYR A 48 -0.73 19.18 6.45
C TYR A 48 -0.26 18.04 7.35
N ARG A 49 -0.85 17.91 8.55
CA ARG A 49 -0.57 16.79 9.47
C ARG A 49 -1.13 15.47 8.96
N THR A 50 -2.38 15.47 8.47
CA THR A 50 -3.02 14.27 7.89
C THR A 50 -2.22 13.77 6.68
N TRP A 51 -1.73 14.68 5.85
CA TRP A 51 -0.85 14.38 4.71
C TRP A 51 0.58 14.02 5.12
N GLY A 52 0.91 14.14 6.41
CA GLY A 52 2.23 13.80 6.93
C GLY A 52 3.34 14.75 6.47
N ILE A 53 3.02 15.98 6.07
CA ILE A 53 3.99 17.03 5.65
C ILE A 53 4.58 17.72 6.88
N ILE A 54 3.76 17.93 7.92
CA ILE A 54 4.22 18.52 9.18
C ILE A 54 3.90 17.64 10.38
N SER A 55 4.76 17.70 11.39
CA SER A 55 4.51 17.21 12.74
C SER A 55 4.21 18.38 13.68
N LYS A 56 3.56 18.07 14.82
CA LYS A 56 3.39 19.02 15.92
C LYS A 56 4.04 18.44 17.16
N GLU A 57 5.04 19.14 17.69
CA GLU A 57 5.79 18.77 18.90
C GLU A 57 5.63 19.89 19.93
N GLY A 58 4.80 19.66 20.95
CA GLY A 58 4.37 20.72 21.86
C GLY A 58 3.63 21.82 21.11
N GLU A 59 4.14 23.06 21.19
CA GLU A 59 3.59 24.22 20.47
C GLU A 59 4.18 24.41 19.06
N ASN A 60 5.27 23.71 18.75
CA ASN A 60 6.00 23.86 17.50
C ASN A 60 5.42 22.97 16.41
N ILE A 61 5.36 23.51 15.20
CA ILE A 61 5.18 22.76 13.96
C ILE A 61 6.52 22.63 13.24
N LYS A 62 6.79 21.45 12.68
CA LYS A 62 8.04 21.12 11.96
C LYS A 62 7.74 20.34 10.69
N LEU A 63 8.64 20.38 9.72
CA LEU A 63 8.58 19.47 8.58
C LEU A 63 8.95 18.06 9.01
N THR A 64 8.14 17.10 8.58
CA THR A 64 8.49 15.67 8.60
C THR A 64 9.52 15.36 7.51
N PRO A 65 10.06 14.13 7.42
CA PRO A 65 10.89 13.73 6.28
C PRO A 65 10.22 14.01 4.92
N LEU A 66 8.93 13.65 4.76
CA LEU A 66 8.16 13.92 3.54
C LEU A 66 8.04 15.42 3.24
N GLY A 67 7.82 16.26 4.26
CA GLY A 67 7.77 17.71 4.08
C GLY A 67 9.12 18.34 3.74
N GLN A 68 10.22 17.76 4.24
CA GLN A 68 11.58 18.19 3.89
C GLN A 68 11.93 17.81 2.45
N GLU A 69 11.58 16.58 2.04
CA GLU A 69 11.70 16.10 0.67
C GLU A 69 10.96 17.03 -0.29
N LEU A 70 9.70 17.34 0.01
CA LEU A 70 8.88 18.26 -0.80
C LEU A 70 9.49 19.67 -0.88
N GLY A 71 10.18 20.13 0.17
CA GLY A 71 10.85 21.43 0.21
C GLY A 71 12.18 21.50 -0.54
N ARG A 72 12.77 20.35 -0.87
CA ARG A 72 14.04 20.21 -1.61
C ARG A 72 13.84 19.74 -3.06
N ALA A 73 12.73 19.07 -3.33
CA ALA A 73 12.41 18.51 -4.64
C ALA A 73 12.28 19.58 -5.72
N ALA A 74 12.79 19.28 -6.91
CA ALA A 74 12.49 20.04 -8.13
C ALA A 74 11.00 19.90 -8.48
N GLU A 75 10.44 20.87 -9.22
CA GLU A 75 9.03 20.86 -9.64
C GLU A 75 8.64 19.56 -10.36
N THR A 76 9.55 18.99 -11.15
CA THR A 76 9.34 17.72 -11.86
C THR A 76 9.17 16.51 -10.94
N ASN A 77 9.67 16.58 -9.71
CA ASN A 77 9.69 15.46 -8.76
C ASN A 77 8.58 15.58 -7.71
N LYS A 78 8.01 16.78 -7.50
CA LYS A 78 6.89 16.99 -6.56
C LYS A 78 5.67 16.08 -6.84
N PRO A 79 5.28 15.79 -8.10
CA PRO A 79 4.14 14.89 -8.37
C PRO A 79 4.28 13.51 -7.72
N ALA A 80 5.48 12.92 -7.75
CA ALA A 80 5.74 11.63 -7.11
C ALA A 80 5.53 11.68 -5.59
N ILE A 81 5.90 12.79 -4.94
CA ILE A 81 5.70 12.99 -3.50
C ILE A 81 4.21 13.11 -3.16
N TYR A 82 3.45 13.86 -3.97
CA TYR A 82 1.99 13.93 -3.81
C TYR A 82 1.30 12.58 -4.04
N ALA A 83 1.80 11.77 -4.98
CA ALA A 83 1.33 10.40 -5.19
C ALA A 83 1.54 9.52 -3.93
N GLN A 84 2.65 9.68 -3.19
CA GLN A 84 2.84 8.97 -1.91
C GLN A 84 1.74 9.31 -0.89
N ILE A 85 1.30 10.58 -0.83
CA ILE A 85 0.21 11.02 0.06
C ILE A 85 -1.11 10.32 -0.33
N LEU A 86 -1.43 10.31 -1.62
CA LEU A 86 -2.64 9.66 -2.15
C LEU A 86 -2.66 8.16 -1.85
N ARG A 87 -1.51 7.48 -1.99
CA ARG A 87 -1.37 6.04 -1.71
C ARG A 87 -1.50 5.71 -0.22
N LYS A 88 -1.00 6.57 0.67
CA LYS A 88 -1.03 6.36 2.12
C LYS A 88 -2.42 6.50 2.73
N ILE A 89 -3.27 7.37 2.16
CA ILE A 89 -4.58 7.68 2.72
C ILE A 89 -5.62 6.76 2.07
N LYS A 90 -6.08 5.75 2.84
CA LYS A 90 -6.96 4.69 2.33
C LYS A 90 -8.18 5.18 1.53
N PRO A 91 -8.97 6.19 1.98
CA PRO A 91 -10.07 6.71 1.17
C PRO A 91 -9.63 7.35 -0.16
N TYR A 92 -8.43 7.93 -0.24
CA TYR A 92 -7.90 8.52 -1.48
C TYR A 92 -7.47 7.44 -2.46
N PHE A 93 -6.69 6.47 -1.98
CA PHE A 93 -6.24 5.34 -2.81
C PHE A 93 -7.43 4.54 -3.36
N SER A 94 -8.43 4.25 -2.53
CA SER A 94 -9.61 3.50 -2.93
C SER A 94 -10.44 4.18 -4.03
N VAL A 95 -10.49 5.52 -4.05
CA VAL A 95 -11.16 6.25 -5.13
C VAL A 95 -10.37 6.12 -6.44
N LEU A 96 -9.05 6.17 -6.39
CA LEU A 96 -8.20 5.98 -7.57
C LEU A 96 -8.29 4.54 -8.12
N GLU A 97 -8.33 3.53 -7.23
CA GLU A 97 -8.60 2.14 -7.62
C GLU A 97 -9.98 1.98 -8.28
N TRP A 98 -11.01 2.59 -7.69
CA TRP A 98 -12.36 2.57 -8.24
C TRP A 98 -12.42 3.22 -9.63
N ILE A 99 -11.81 4.40 -9.80
CA ILE A 99 -11.69 5.09 -11.10
C ILE A 99 -11.01 4.20 -12.14
N TYR A 100 -9.90 3.56 -11.77
CA TYR A 100 -9.15 2.66 -12.64
C TYR A 100 -9.98 1.44 -13.06
N HIS A 101 -10.56 0.72 -12.09
CA HIS A 101 -11.33 -0.50 -12.38
C HIS A 101 -12.63 -0.26 -13.13
N GLN A 102 -13.26 0.90 -12.93
CA GLN A 102 -14.45 1.31 -13.69
C GLN A 102 -14.10 2.01 -15.02
N ASN A 103 -12.80 2.15 -15.34
CA ASN A 103 -12.29 2.80 -16.55
C ASN A 103 -12.87 4.23 -16.77
N LEU A 104 -13.07 4.97 -15.68
CA LEU A 104 -13.65 6.32 -15.71
C LEU A 104 -12.62 7.32 -16.26
N ASP A 105 -13.07 8.19 -17.15
CA ASP A 105 -12.31 9.35 -17.66
C ASP A 105 -12.55 10.61 -16.80
N LYS A 106 -13.57 10.59 -15.95
CA LYS A 106 -13.99 11.73 -15.15
C LYS A 106 -14.74 11.27 -13.90
N VAL A 107 -14.58 12.01 -12.81
CA VAL A 107 -15.38 11.84 -11.60
C VAL A 107 -15.70 13.18 -10.93
N THR A 108 -16.93 13.33 -10.45
CA THR A 108 -17.44 14.51 -9.75
C THR A 108 -17.23 14.44 -8.25
N ASN A 109 -17.24 15.60 -7.58
CA ASN A 109 -17.17 15.68 -6.13
C ASN A 109 -18.36 15.00 -5.43
N VAL A 110 -19.51 14.88 -6.10
CA VAL A 110 -20.68 14.17 -5.59
C VAL A 110 -20.43 12.66 -5.59
N GLU A 111 -19.95 12.11 -6.70
CA GLU A 111 -19.66 10.67 -6.81
C GLU A 111 -18.59 10.22 -5.81
N VAL A 112 -17.51 10.99 -5.65
CA VAL A 112 -16.48 10.71 -4.63
C VAL A 112 -17.05 10.80 -3.22
N ALA A 113 -17.90 11.80 -2.95
CA ALA A 113 -18.56 11.94 -1.65
C ALA A 113 -19.46 10.74 -1.32
N THR A 114 -20.23 10.26 -2.30
CA THR A 114 -21.06 9.06 -2.17
C THR A 114 -20.20 7.82 -1.90
N HIS A 115 -19.13 7.61 -2.68
CA HIS A 115 -18.21 6.48 -2.48
C HIS A 115 -17.62 6.46 -1.06
N TRP A 116 -17.28 7.64 -0.51
CA TRP A 116 -16.79 7.71 0.86
C TRP A 116 -17.86 7.56 1.93
N ASP A 117 -19.09 8.03 1.72
CA ASP A 117 -20.17 7.81 2.69
C ASP A 117 -20.52 6.31 2.80
N GLU A 118 -20.47 5.58 1.67
CA GLU A 118 -20.75 4.14 1.61
C GLU A 118 -19.62 3.30 2.22
N HIS A 119 -18.36 3.61 1.90
CA HIS A 119 -17.23 2.72 2.23
C HIS A 119 -16.28 3.25 3.31
N TYR A 120 -16.31 4.56 3.59
CA TYR A 120 -15.31 5.24 4.42
C TYR A 120 -15.92 6.26 5.41
N LYS A 121 -17.17 6.03 5.84
CA LYS A 121 -17.91 6.95 6.72
C LYS A 121 -17.16 7.39 7.98
N SER A 122 -16.36 6.50 8.57
CA SER A 122 -15.54 6.79 9.75
C SER A 122 -14.42 7.82 9.51
N TYR A 123 -14.04 8.06 8.25
CA TYR A 123 -13.05 9.06 7.85
C TYR A 123 -13.66 10.44 7.60
N LEU A 124 -14.98 10.54 7.46
CA LEU A 124 -15.68 11.81 7.20
C LEU A 124 -15.80 12.64 8.48
N GLY A 125 -16.21 12.02 9.58
CA GLY A 125 -16.42 12.70 10.87
C GLY A 125 -17.48 13.79 10.84
N THR A 126 -18.33 13.81 9.81
CA THR A 126 -19.46 14.71 9.62
C THR A 126 -20.47 14.06 8.69
N ALA A 127 -21.76 14.39 8.87
CA ALA A 127 -22.83 14.04 7.93
C ALA A 127 -23.21 15.22 7.02
N ASN A 128 -22.50 16.36 7.14
CA ASN A 128 -22.76 17.53 6.32
C ASN A 128 -22.27 17.30 4.88
N GLU A 129 -23.21 17.26 3.94
CA GLU A 129 -22.95 16.97 2.53
C GLU A 129 -21.97 17.96 1.89
N THR A 130 -22.11 19.26 2.16
CA THR A 130 -21.18 20.29 1.64
C THR A 130 -19.75 20.04 2.10
N ALA A 131 -19.57 19.71 3.39
CA ALA A 131 -18.25 19.42 3.93
C ALA A 131 -17.61 18.17 3.32
N ILE A 132 -18.40 17.14 3.02
CA ILE A 132 -17.92 15.91 2.36
C ILE A 132 -17.52 16.21 0.91
N LYS A 133 -18.32 17.02 0.19
CA LYS A 133 -17.97 17.51 -1.16
C LYS A 133 -16.69 18.34 -1.14
N ASP A 134 -16.47 19.17 -0.11
CA ASP A 134 -15.23 19.93 0.05
C ASP A 134 -14.01 19.02 0.32
N MET A 135 -14.21 17.87 0.97
CA MET A 135 -13.14 16.84 1.11
C MET A 135 -12.78 16.26 -0.25
N ALA A 136 -13.77 16.02 -1.12
CA ALA A 136 -13.55 15.49 -2.46
C ALA A 136 -12.77 16.51 -3.33
N VAL A 137 -13.09 17.79 -3.21
CA VAL A 137 -12.32 18.86 -3.88
C VAL A 137 -10.88 18.93 -3.36
N CYS A 138 -10.67 18.71 -2.05
CA CYS A 138 -9.32 18.64 -1.47
C CYS A 138 -8.53 17.45 -2.03
N PHE A 139 -9.17 16.29 -2.20
CA PHE A 139 -8.61 15.14 -2.90
C PHE A 139 -8.26 15.47 -4.36
N PHE A 140 -9.15 16.12 -5.12
CA PHE A 140 -8.88 16.48 -6.51
C PHE A 140 -7.66 17.40 -6.68
N ARG A 141 -7.42 18.30 -5.73
CA ARG A 141 -6.20 19.14 -5.73
C ARG A 141 -4.94 18.29 -5.59
N LEU A 142 -4.95 17.28 -4.72
CA LEU A 142 -3.84 16.34 -4.61
C LEU A 142 -3.70 15.45 -5.85
N THR A 143 -4.80 14.98 -6.42
CA THR A 143 -4.80 14.21 -7.68
C THR A 143 -4.16 15.02 -8.80
N GLN A 144 -4.48 16.31 -8.91
CA GLN A 144 -3.84 17.23 -9.84
C GLN A 144 -2.36 17.45 -9.52
N ALA A 145 -2.03 17.73 -8.26
CA ALA A 145 -0.64 17.94 -7.83
C ALA A 145 0.24 16.70 -8.05
N ALA A 146 -0.35 15.51 -7.99
CA ALA A 146 0.31 14.24 -8.29
C ALA A 146 0.39 13.93 -9.80
N GLY A 147 -0.16 14.78 -10.67
CA GLY A 147 -0.17 14.56 -12.12
C GLY A 147 -1.08 13.40 -12.56
N LEU A 148 -2.10 13.05 -11.77
CA LEU A 148 -3.03 11.96 -12.06
C LEU A 148 -4.33 12.43 -12.72
N GLY A 149 -4.54 13.74 -12.79
CA GLY A 149 -5.70 14.32 -13.43
C GLY A 149 -5.70 15.84 -13.40
N GLN A 150 -6.77 16.44 -13.88
CA GLN A 150 -6.96 17.89 -13.92
C GLN A 150 -8.25 18.27 -13.23
N LEU A 151 -8.16 19.12 -12.19
CA LEU A 151 -9.32 19.63 -11.48
C LEU A 151 -10.03 20.69 -12.33
N VAL A 152 -11.32 20.46 -12.57
CA VAL A 152 -12.21 21.41 -13.23
C VAL A 152 -13.22 21.93 -12.21
N MET A 153 -13.11 23.22 -11.90
CA MET A 153 -14.03 23.89 -10.98
C MET A 153 -15.41 24.05 -11.63
N GLY A 154 -16.43 23.59 -10.93
CA GLY A 154 -17.82 23.74 -11.35
C GLY A 154 -18.29 25.19 -11.25
N TRP A 155 -19.08 25.64 -12.22
CA TRP A 155 -19.76 26.94 -12.19
C TRP A 155 -21.23 26.78 -12.58
N GLY A 156 -22.13 27.41 -11.83
CA GLY A 156 -23.57 27.25 -12.02
C GLY A 156 -24.01 25.80 -11.78
N GLU A 157 -24.64 25.20 -12.79
CA GLU A 157 -25.14 23.81 -12.75
C GLU A 157 -24.05 22.76 -12.97
N LYS A 158 -22.84 23.15 -13.40
CA LYS A 158 -21.74 22.20 -13.62
C LYS A 158 -21.10 21.81 -12.29
N LEU A 159 -21.04 20.51 -12.03
CA LEU A 159 -20.37 19.97 -10.85
C LEU A 159 -18.84 20.09 -10.95
N THR A 160 -18.20 20.30 -9.81
CA THR A 160 -16.74 20.24 -9.70
C THR A 160 -16.30 18.80 -9.89
N HIS A 161 -15.31 18.57 -10.74
CA HIS A 161 -14.85 17.24 -11.12
C HIS A 161 -13.36 17.23 -11.39
N VAL A 162 -12.79 16.03 -11.50
CA VAL A 162 -11.45 15.82 -12.00
C VAL A 162 -11.54 15.01 -13.30
N GLU A 163 -10.83 15.47 -14.33
CA GLU A 163 -10.57 14.71 -15.56
C GLU A 163 -9.36 13.82 -15.31
N ILE A 164 -9.45 12.54 -15.65
CA ILE A 164 -8.49 11.52 -15.26
C ILE A 164 -7.49 11.27 -16.38
N PHE A 165 -6.19 11.34 -16.05
CA PHE A 165 -5.13 10.88 -16.96
C PHE A 165 -4.98 9.38 -16.79
N LYS A 166 -5.64 8.60 -17.66
CA LYS A 166 -5.78 7.15 -17.50
C LYS A 166 -4.44 6.44 -17.41
N GLU A 167 -3.47 6.82 -18.24
CA GLU A 167 -2.13 6.24 -18.23
C GLU A 167 -1.40 6.55 -16.93
N ALA A 168 -1.55 7.76 -16.39
CA ALA A 168 -0.93 8.16 -15.14
C ALA A 168 -1.58 7.46 -13.94
N VAL A 169 -2.91 7.33 -13.91
CA VAL A 169 -3.61 6.57 -12.88
C VAL A 169 -3.29 5.08 -12.98
N GLN A 170 -3.23 4.52 -14.19
CA GLN A 170 -2.79 3.15 -14.41
C GLN A 170 -1.38 2.94 -13.86
N GLN A 171 -0.42 3.78 -14.23
CA GLN A 171 0.94 3.74 -13.68
C GLN A 171 0.95 3.98 -12.16
N PHE A 172 0.05 4.80 -11.63
CA PHE A 172 -0.04 4.99 -10.19
C PHE A 172 -0.53 3.73 -9.48
N ILE A 173 -1.55 3.04 -10.01
CA ILE A 173 -2.13 1.83 -9.43
C ILE A 173 -1.20 0.62 -9.64
N GLU A 174 -0.74 0.42 -10.87
CA GLU A 174 0.13 -0.70 -11.29
C GLU A 174 1.60 -0.48 -10.96
N GLY A 175 2.09 0.76 -10.92
CA GLY A 175 3.50 1.13 -10.72
C GLY A 175 4.02 0.98 -9.30
N GLY A 176 3.58 -0.08 -8.62
CA GLY A 176 4.26 -0.64 -7.46
C GLY A 176 5.61 -1.30 -7.80
N VAL A 177 6.10 -1.24 -9.04
CA VAL A 177 7.40 -1.77 -9.46
C VAL A 177 8.12 -0.81 -10.42
N LYS A 178 8.98 0.05 -9.88
CA LYS A 178 10.23 0.56 -10.47
C LYS A 178 11.07 1.16 -9.35
N ILE A 179 11.99 0.37 -8.80
CA ILE A 179 13.07 0.87 -7.95
C ILE A 179 14.13 1.38 -8.91
N GLU A 180 14.09 2.68 -9.23
CA GLU A 180 15.31 3.40 -9.54
C GLU A 180 16.02 3.59 -8.19
N GLU A 181 17.16 2.92 -8.03
CA GLU A 181 18.05 3.11 -6.89
C GLU A 181 18.52 4.59 -6.89
N GLU A 182 18.06 5.39 -5.93
CA GLU A 182 18.69 6.69 -5.67
C GLU A 182 20.09 6.45 -5.07
N PRO A 183 21.13 7.17 -5.54
CA PRO A 183 22.49 6.98 -5.06
C PRO A 183 22.69 7.59 -3.68
N GLU A 184 23.43 6.84 -2.87
CA GLU A 184 23.95 7.18 -1.55
C GLU A 184 24.79 8.48 -1.58
N GLU A 185 24.58 9.34 -0.58
CA GLU A 185 25.24 10.64 -0.41
C GLU A 185 26.79 10.54 -0.46
N ALA A 186 27.43 11.47 -1.16
CA ALA A 186 28.88 11.69 -1.08
C ALA A 186 29.21 13.13 -0.65
N GLN A 187 30.14 13.26 0.30
CA GLN A 187 31.03 14.42 0.46
C GLN A 187 32.49 13.91 0.38
N PRO A 188 33.50 14.76 0.06
CA PRO A 188 33.54 15.83 -0.92
C PRO A 188 34.69 15.65 -1.96
N LEU A 189 34.47 16.31 -3.11
CA LEU A 189 35.38 16.75 -4.19
C LEU A 189 36.88 16.39 -4.12
N VAL A 190 37.34 15.60 -5.11
CA VAL A 190 38.70 15.66 -5.67
C VAL A 190 38.58 15.77 -7.20
N GLU A 191 39.41 16.63 -7.78
CA GLU A 191 39.33 17.21 -9.13
C GLU A 191 39.13 16.22 -10.29
N GLU A 192 38.37 16.70 -11.29
CA GLU A 192 38.09 16.06 -12.56
C GLU A 192 39.38 15.82 -13.38
N GLU A 193 39.74 14.56 -13.58
CA GLU A 193 40.53 14.15 -14.73
C GLU A 193 39.67 13.34 -15.71
N LYS A 194 39.70 13.79 -16.97
CA LYS A 194 39.05 13.20 -18.15
C LYS A 194 39.13 11.67 -18.16
N ARG A 195 37.97 11.01 -18.13
CA ARG A 195 37.87 9.57 -18.41
C ARG A 195 37.37 9.33 -19.83
N GLU A 196 38.14 8.53 -20.56
CA GLU A 196 37.79 7.94 -21.84
C GLU A 196 36.63 6.93 -21.69
N PRO A 197 35.90 6.61 -22.79
CA PRO A 197 34.70 5.78 -22.72
C PRO A 197 35.02 4.35 -22.26
N LEU A 198 34.36 3.90 -21.18
CA LEU A 198 34.46 2.55 -20.66
C LEU A 198 33.63 1.57 -21.50
N GLU A 199 34.23 0.42 -21.80
CA GLU A 199 33.58 -0.77 -22.37
C GLU A 199 32.44 -1.29 -21.46
N PRO A 200 31.42 -1.96 -22.02
CA PRO A 200 30.25 -2.39 -21.26
C PRO A 200 30.59 -3.46 -20.22
N GLU A 201 30.15 -3.25 -18.98
CA GLU A 201 30.34 -4.20 -17.88
C GLU A 201 29.57 -5.53 -18.10
N PRO A 202 30.13 -6.66 -17.62
CA PRO A 202 29.49 -7.97 -17.73
C PRO A 202 28.24 -8.10 -16.86
N SER A 203 27.20 -8.71 -17.43
CA SER A 203 25.91 -8.97 -16.79
C SER A 203 26.04 -9.79 -15.49
N ARG A 204 25.49 -9.29 -14.39
CA ARG A 204 25.34 -10.03 -13.12
C ARG A 204 24.49 -11.30 -13.32
N PRO A 205 24.80 -12.43 -12.65
CA PRO A 205 24.01 -13.65 -12.74
C PRO A 205 22.60 -13.46 -12.14
N PRO A 206 21.58 -14.19 -12.66
CA PRO A 206 20.21 -14.09 -12.17
C PRO A 206 20.08 -14.58 -10.71
N ARG A 207 19.38 -13.80 -9.88
CA ARG A 207 19.08 -14.16 -8.49
C ARG A 207 17.93 -15.20 -8.45
N LYS A 208 17.98 -16.15 -7.51
CA LYS A 208 16.90 -17.13 -7.30
C LYS A 208 15.64 -16.43 -6.78
N LEU A 209 14.47 -16.91 -7.19
CA LEU A 209 13.18 -16.45 -6.64
C LEU A 209 13.11 -16.79 -5.15
N ARG A 210 12.67 -15.82 -4.35
CA ARG A 210 12.47 -15.97 -2.91
C ARG A 210 10.98 -16.03 -2.58
N VAL A 211 10.56 -17.03 -1.82
CA VAL A 211 9.14 -17.28 -1.50
C VAL A 211 8.88 -16.98 -0.02
N PHE A 212 7.90 -16.13 0.24
CA PHE A 212 7.41 -15.88 1.59
C PHE A 212 6.55 -17.05 2.06
N ILE A 213 6.79 -17.55 3.28
CA ILE A 213 5.99 -18.61 3.89
C ILE A 213 5.29 -18.03 5.13
N SER A 214 3.97 -17.83 5.02
CA SER A 214 3.14 -17.56 6.19
C SER A 214 2.69 -18.88 6.84
N HIS A 215 2.56 -18.87 8.16
CA HIS A 215 2.15 -20.03 8.94
C HIS A 215 1.26 -19.66 10.11
N GLY A 216 0.33 -20.57 10.44
CA GLY A 216 -0.24 -20.63 11.80
C GLY A 216 0.63 -21.50 12.71
N LYS A 217 0.06 -22.12 13.74
CA LYS A 217 0.83 -22.91 14.73
C LYS A 217 1.42 -24.23 14.19
N ASN A 218 1.00 -24.68 13.00
CA ASN A 218 1.38 -25.98 12.47
C ASN A 218 2.73 -25.94 11.73
N MET A 219 3.82 -26.12 12.46
CA MET A 219 5.18 -26.11 11.91
C MET A 219 5.52 -27.35 11.06
N ASN A 220 4.76 -28.45 11.17
CA ASN A 220 4.96 -29.65 10.35
C ASN A 220 4.63 -29.35 8.88
N ILE A 221 3.54 -28.63 8.63
CA ILE A 221 3.15 -28.19 7.28
C ILE A 221 4.20 -27.23 6.71
N VAL A 222 4.72 -26.29 7.52
CA VAL A 222 5.80 -25.38 7.10
C VAL A 222 7.04 -26.16 6.67
N ALA A 223 7.45 -27.19 7.42
CA ALA A 223 8.58 -28.03 7.06
C ALA A 223 8.39 -28.72 5.70
N LYS A 224 7.17 -29.21 5.41
CA LYS A 224 6.84 -29.81 4.12
C LYS A 224 6.81 -28.81 2.96
N VAL A 225 6.31 -27.60 3.20
CA VAL A 225 6.39 -26.52 2.21
C VAL A 225 7.85 -26.22 1.85
N LYS A 226 8.75 -26.15 2.84
CA LYS A 226 10.19 -25.95 2.59
C LYS A 226 10.80 -27.05 1.74
N GLU A 227 10.54 -28.32 2.08
CA GLU A 227 11.01 -29.47 1.30
C GLU A 227 10.60 -29.33 -0.18
N ILE A 228 9.37 -28.89 -0.46
CA ILE A 228 8.87 -28.68 -1.82
C ILE A 228 9.54 -27.49 -2.51
N LEU A 229 9.78 -26.38 -1.79
CA LEU A 229 10.47 -25.20 -2.33
C LEU A 229 11.95 -25.48 -2.64
N ASP A 230 12.62 -26.26 -1.79
CA ASP A 230 13.99 -26.74 -2.02
C ASP A 230 14.07 -27.58 -3.31
N LEU A 231 13.09 -28.46 -3.55
CA LEU A 231 13.01 -29.28 -4.77
C LEU A 231 12.82 -28.46 -6.06
N VAL A 232 12.31 -27.23 -5.98
CA VAL A 232 12.14 -26.33 -7.15
C VAL A 232 13.22 -25.24 -7.25
N ASP A 233 14.22 -25.31 -6.38
CA ASP A 233 15.37 -24.40 -6.28
C ASP A 233 14.97 -22.94 -5.99
N PHE A 234 14.14 -22.74 -4.98
CA PHE A 234 13.73 -21.43 -4.48
C PHE A 234 14.30 -21.12 -3.09
N ASP A 235 14.70 -19.87 -2.89
CA ASP A 235 14.95 -19.34 -1.55
C ASP A 235 13.61 -19.11 -0.84
N TYR A 236 13.59 -19.07 0.50
CA TYR A 236 12.38 -18.73 1.24
C TYR A 236 12.64 -17.93 2.51
N GLU A 237 11.63 -17.18 2.93
CA GLU A 237 11.60 -16.43 4.19
C GLU A 237 10.30 -16.72 4.92
N ILE A 238 10.38 -17.00 6.22
CA ILE A 238 9.23 -17.44 7.04
C ILE A 238 8.71 -16.25 7.84
N ALA A 239 7.39 -16.13 7.95
CA ALA A 239 6.76 -15.19 8.87
C ALA A 239 7.31 -15.38 10.30
N VAL A 240 7.70 -14.28 10.95
CA VAL A 240 8.13 -14.31 12.35
C VAL A 240 7.03 -13.63 13.17
N GLU A 241 6.23 -14.42 13.86
CA GLU A 241 5.06 -13.95 14.62
C GLU A 241 5.40 -13.41 16.02
N GLU A 242 6.68 -13.38 16.42
CA GLU A 242 7.10 -12.90 17.74
C GLU A 242 7.28 -11.37 17.80
N GLU A 243 6.62 -10.73 18.78
CA GLU A 243 6.83 -9.33 19.12
C GLU A 243 8.24 -9.12 19.68
N THR A 244 9.02 -8.22 19.06
CA THR A 244 10.24 -7.69 19.68
C THR A 244 9.98 -6.27 20.11
N THR A 245 10.68 -5.79 21.13
CA THR A 245 10.54 -4.43 21.68
C THR A 245 10.72 -3.29 20.67
N ALA A 246 11.31 -3.56 19.50
CA ALA A 246 11.68 -2.55 18.51
C ALA A 246 10.74 -2.42 17.29
N ILE A 247 10.02 -3.48 16.91
CA ILE A 247 9.22 -3.51 15.66
C ILE A 247 7.94 -4.33 15.89
N PRO A 248 6.74 -3.78 15.61
CA PRO A 248 5.48 -4.52 15.65
C PRO A 248 5.49 -5.74 14.72
N VAL A 249 4.81 -6.83 15.10
CA VAL A 249 4.74 -8.07 14.30
C VAL A 249 4.23 -7.84 12.87
N PRO A 250 3.15 -7.06 12.64
CA PRO A 250 2.70 -6.79 11.28
C PRO A 250 3.78 -6.14 10.40
N ASP A 251 4.54 -5.18 10.93
CA ASP A 251 5.60 -4.48 10.18
C ASP A 251 6.75 -5.42 9.81
N LYS A 252 7.08 -6.38 10.67
CA LYS A 252 8.08 -7.42 10.36
C LYS A 252 7.60 -8.36 9.27
N VAL A 253 6.37 -8.84 9.39
CA VAL A 253 5.73 -9.71 8.40
C VAL A 253 5.72 -9.02 7.03
N PHE A 254 5.28 -7.76 6.95
CA PHE A 254 5.28 -7.02 5.69
C PHE A 254 6.70 -6.75 5.16
N SER A 255 7.68 -6.53 6.04
CA SER A 255 9.07 -6.37 5.63
C SER A 255 9.64 -7.66 5.04
N ALA A 256 9.33 -8.82 5.64
CA ALA A 256 9.68 -10.14 5.11
C ALA A 256 8.99 -10.40 3.77
N MET A 257 7.71 -10.06 3.66
CA MET A 257 6.96 -10.17 2.42
C MET A 257 7.60 -9.35 1.29
N ARG A 258 8.01 -8.11 1.55
CA ARG A 258 8.66 -7.23 0.55
C ARG A 258 10.02 -7.73 0.06
N ARG A 259 10.67 -8.65 0.79
CA ARG A 259 11.93 -9.28 0.38
C ARG A 259 11.74 -10.51 -0.50
N CYS A 260 10.49 -10.94 -0.70
CA CYS A 260 10.12 -12.12 -1.48
C CYS A 260 9.45 -11.74 -2.79
N ASP A 261 9.37 -12.69 -3.72
CA ASP A 261 8.82 -12.56 -5.07
C ASP A 261 7.47 -13.31 -5.25
N ALA A 262 7.12 -14.18 -4.30
CA ALA A 262 5.91 -14.99 -4.28
C ALA A 262 5.57 -15.39 -2.84
N ALA A 263 4.38 -15.97 -2.61
CA ALA A 263 4.00 -16.47 -1.30
C ALA A 263 3.36 -17.87 -1.30
N VAL A 264 3.64 -18.60 -0.24
CA VAL A 264 2.87 -19.76 0.21
C VAL A 264 2.27 -19.41 1.58
N ILE A 265 0.95 -19.43 1.69
CA ILE A 265 0.26 -19.06 2.93
C ILE A 265 -0.44 -20.29 3.49
N CYS A 266 -0.01 -20.72 4.68
CA CYS A 266 -0.60 -21.87 5.35
C CYS A 266 -1.77 -21.45 6.24
N VAL A 267 -2.98 -21.82 5.84
CA VAL A 267 -4.22 -21.60 6.59
C VAL A 267 -4.53 -22.85 7.40
N THR A 268 -4.25 -22.78 8.71
CA THR A 268 -4.37 -23.93 9.64
C THR A 268 -5.54 -23.73 10.60
N ALA A 269 -6.19 -24.81 11.04
CA ALA A 269 -7.16 -24.74 12.12
C ALA A 269 -6.52 -24.21 13.43
N ASP A 270 -7.13 -23.21 14.05
CA ASP A 270 -6.75 -22.69 15.37
C ASP A 270 -7.94 -22.78 16.33
N GLU A 271 -7.76 -23.40 17.49
CA GLU A 271 -8.79 -23.51 18.54
C GLU A 271 -9.43 -22.17 18.92
N LYS A 272 -8.68 -21.06 18.81
CA LYS A 272 -9.22 -19.70 19.04
C LYS A 272 -10.27 -19.28 18.02
N GLU A 273 -10.23 -19.86 16.82
CA GLU A 273 -11.14 -19.60 15.72
C GLU A 273 -12.24 -20.66 15.58
N LYS A 274 -12.36 -21.57 16.55
CA LYS A 274 -13.42 -22.59 16.54
C LYS A 274 -14.79 -21.93 16.71
N ARG A 275 -15.72 -22.25 15.81
CA ARG A 275 -17.08 -21.71 15.76
C ARG A 275 -18.08 -22.83 15.58
N THR A 276 -19.32 -22.58 15.96
CA THR A 276 -20.45 -23.48 15.73
C THR A 276 -21.42 -22.81 14.77
N ASP A 277 -21.81 -23.50 13.72
CA ASP A 277 -22.82 -23.01 12.80
C ASP A 277 -24.19 -22.99 13.50
N GLU A 278 -24.78 -21.81 13.67
CA GLU A 278 -26.05 -21.63 14.40
C GLU A 278 -27.22 -22.40 13.77
N LYS A 279 -27.13 -22.76 12.49
CA LYS A 279 -28.21 -23.44 11.76
C LYS A 279 -28.04 -24.95 11.73
N SER A 280 -26.82 -25.46 11.55
CA SER A 280 -26.56 -26.91 11.47
C SER A 280 -26.05 -27.52 12.78
N GLY A 281 -25.60 -26.70 13.74
CA GLY A 281 -24.95 -27.15 14.95
C GLY A 281 -23.55 -27.75 14.72
N GLU A 282 -23.02 -27.64 13.50
CA GLU A 282 -21.72 -28.21 13.13
C GLU A 282 -20.57 -27.29 13.58
N GLU A 283 -19.52 -27.89 14.13
CA GLU A 283 -18.31 -27.16 14.51
C GLU A 283 -17.38 -26.99 13.30
N PHE A 284 -16.88 -25.79 13.09
CA PHE A 284 -15.90 -25.47 12.05
C PHE A 284 -14.86 -24.48 12.57
N TYR A 285 -13.73 -24.37 11.89
CA TYR A 285 -12.72 -23.36 12.21
C TYR A 285 -12.85 -22.16 11.26
N GLY A 286 -12.81 -20.95 11.80
CA GLY A 286 -12.66 -19.71 11.04
C GLY A 286 -11.22 -19.49 10.58
N VAL A 287 -11.03 -18.61 9.59
CA VAL A 287 -9.70 -18.13 9.21
C VAL A 287 -9.27 -17.08 10.22
N ASN A 288 -8.05 -17.22 10.76
CA ASN A 288 -7.44 -16.24 11.64
C ASN A 288 -7.34 -14.86 10.94
N GLU A 289 -7.68 -13.78 11.64
CA GLU A 289 -7.68 -12.41 11.09
C GLU A 289 -6.31 -11.96 10.58
N ASN A 290 -5.21 -12.34 11.26
CA ASN A 290 -3.86 -12.02 10.80
C ASN A 290 -3.55 -12.71 9.47
N VAL A 291 -3.93 -13.98 9.35
CA VAL A 291 -3.76 -14.75 8.12
C VAL A 291 -4.59 -14.15 6.98
N LEU A 292 -5.80 -13.64 7.25
CA LEU A 292 -6.59 -12.92 6.24
C LEU A 292 -5.91 -11.65 5.74
N ILE A 293 -5.27 -10.89 6.63
CA ILE A 293 -4.50 -9.69 6.28
C ILE A 293 -3.30 -10.06 5.40
N GLU A 294 -2.60 -11.15 5.72
CA GLU A 294 -1.46 -11.66 4.95
C GLU A 294 -1.88 -12.17 3.57
N ILE A 295 -3.01 -12.89 3.48
CA ILE A 295 -3.60 -13.30 2.20
C ILE A 295 -3.86 -12.06 1.35
N GLY A 296 -4.57 -11.06 1.89
CA GLY A 296 -4.84 -9.81 1.17
C GLY A 296 -3.57 -9.13 0.69
N ALA A 297 -2.56 -8.99 1.56
CA ALA A 297 -1.30 -8.35 1.22
C ALA A 297 -0.49 -9.14 0.18
N ALA A 298 -0.46 -10.47 0.26
CA ALA A 298 0.28 -11.31 -0.68
C ALA A 298 -0.31 -11.24 -2.10
N PHE A 299 -1.64 -11.24 -2.23
CA PHE A 299 -2.29 -11.09 -3.53
C PHE A 299 -2.00 -9.73 -4.18
N VAL A 300 -1.83 -8.68 -3.37
CA VAL A 300 -1.42 -7.34 -3.84
C VAL A 300 0.07 -7.30 -4.18
N LEU A 301 0.93 -7.88 -3.35
CA LEU A 301 2.39 -7.77 -3.48
C LEU A 301 2.98 -8.64 -4.60
N TYR A 302 2.37 -9.80 -4.87
CA TYR A 302 3.00 -10.83 -5.71
C TYR A 302 2.29 -11.06 -7.03
N GLU A 303 1.43 -10.15 -7.48
CA GLU A 303 0.73 -10.25 -8.78
C GLU A 303 0.09 -11.64 -8.99
N LYS A 304 -0.58 -12.16 -7.95
CA LYS A 304 -1.18 -13.51 -7.89
C LYS A 304 -0.22 -14.71 -7.86
N LYS A 305 1.09 -14.54 -7.71
CA LYS A 305 2.05 -15.61 -7.38
C LYS A 305 1.90 -16.05 -5.91
N VAL A 306 0.71 -16.52 -5.58
CA VAL A 306 0.30 -16.91 -4.24
C VAL A 306 -0.32 -18.29 -4.30
N VAL A 307 0.15 -19.19 -3.45
CA VAL A 307 -0.47 -20.50 -3.25
C VAL A 307 -0.97 -20.58 -1.81
N LEU A 308 -2.26 -20.90 -1.65
CA LEU A 308 -2.84 -21.16 -0.35
C LEU A 308 -2.70 -22.64 -0.02
N VAL A 309 -2.19 -22.97 1.16
CA VAL A 309 -2.17 -24.34 1.70
C VAL A 309 -3.21 -24.40 2.80
N TRP A 310 -4.28 -25.16 2.60
CA TRP A 310 -5.54 -24.97 3.33
C TRP A 310 -5.96 -26.21 4.12
N ASP A 311 -6.16 -26.06 5.42
CA ASP A 311 -6.70 -27.11 6.28
C ASP A 311 -8.19 -27.31 5.99
N THR A 312 -8.61 -28.50 5.61
CA THR A 312 -10.00 -28.82 5.25
C THR A 312 -11.00 -28.56 6.39
N ARG A 313 -10.53 -28.47 7.65
CA ARG A 313 -11.36 -28.14 8.81
C ARG A 313 -11.71 -26.65 8.90
N VAL A 314 -10.98 -25.80 8.16
CA VAL A 314 -11.19 -24.35 8.13
C VAL A 314 -12.22 -24.03 7.05
N LYS A 315 -13.34 -23.43 7.46
CA LYS A 315 -14.43 -23.04 6.55
C LYS A 315 -13.94 -21.92 5.63
N VAL A 316 -13.98 -22.17 4.33
CA VAL A 316 -13.57 -21.21 3.30
C VAL A 316 -14.55 -20.03 3.26
N PRO A 317 -14.09 -18.80 3.51
CA PRO A 317 -14.88 -17.59 3.32
C PRO A 317 -15.29 -17.41 1.85
N SER A 318 -16.48 -16.88 1.58
CA SER A 318 -17.00 -16.71 0.21
C SER A 318 -16.09 -15.85 -0.68
N ASN A 319 -15.41 -14.86 -0.12
CA ASN A 319 -14.45 -14.00 -0.81
C ASN A 319 -13.12 -14.69 -1.15
N LEU A 320 -12.85 -15.88 -0.62
CA LEU A 320 -11.67 -16.68 -0.95
C LEU A 320 -12.01 -17.90 -1.81
N GLY A 321 -13.28 -18.16 -2.10
CA GLY A 321 -13.76 -19.37 -2.78
C GLY A 321 -13.08 -19.66 -4.12
N GLY A 322 -12.79 -18.65 -4.93
CA GLY A 322 -12.16 -18.79 -6.26
C GLY A 322 -10.63 -18.72 -6.29
N LEU A 323 -9.97 -18.80 -5.14
CA LEU A 323 -8.51 -18.80 -5.05
C LEU A 323 -7.96 -20.23 -5.10
N TYR A 324 -6.83 -20.41 -5.78
CA TYR A 324 -6.15 -21.70 -5.84
C TYR A 324 -5.67 -22.15 -4.45
N ARG A 325 -6.08 -23.35 -4.05
CA ARG A 325 -5.77 -23.95 -2.75
C ARG A 325 -5.22 -25.36 -2.91
N CYS A 326 -4.19 -25.68 -2.14
CA CYS A 326 -3.72 -27.04 -1.89
C CYS A 326 -4.27 -27.48 -0.53
N GLU A 327 -5.26 -28.36 -0.54
CA GLU A 327 -5.94 -28.79 0.68
C GLU A 327 -5.16 -29.89 1.42
N PHE A 328 -5.18 -29.84 2.75
CA PHE A 328 -4.61 -30.85 3.64
C PHE A 328 -5.51 -31.10 4.84
N SER A 329 -5.29 -32.21 5.54
CA SER A 329 -5.99 -32.54 6.78
C SER A 329 -5.01 -33.09 7.81
N GLY A 330 -5.14 -32.66 9.07
CA GLY A 330 -4.20 -33.02 10.13
C GLY A 330 -2.86 -32.30 9.97
N ASP A 331 -1.76 -33.05 10.10
CA ASP A 331 -0.39 -32.52 10.08
C ASP A 331 0.40 -32.90 8.83
N GLU A 332 -0.24 -33.53 7.85
CA GLU A 332 0.42 -34.05 6.66
C GLU A 332 -0.20 -33.50 5.36
N LEU A 333 0.67 -33.08 4.45
CA LEU A 333 0.31 -32.84 3.04
C LEU A 333 0.24 -34.20 2.34
N SER A 334 -0.93 -34.53 1.78
CA SER A 334 -1.08 -35.73 0.96
C SER A 334 -0.16 -35.65 -0.27
N TRP A 335 0.18 -36.80 -0.87
CA TRP A 335 0.98 -36.84 -2.10
C TRP A 335 0.37 -36.00 -3.23
N ASP A 336 -0.97 -36.02 -3.36
CA ASP A 336 -1.70 -35.21 -4.35
C ASP A 336 -1.56 -33.71 -4.07
N ALA A 337 -1.75 -33.30 -2.81
CA ALA A 337 -1.60 -31.90 -2.39
C ALA A 337 -0.16 -31.39 -2.52
N GLY A 338 0.83 -32.21 -2.18
CA GLY A 338 2.25 -31.90 -2.37
C GLY A 338 2.63 -31.75 -3.86
N THR A 339 2.09 -32.62 -4.72
CA THR A 339 2.29 -32.52 -6.17
C THR A 339 1.65 -31.26 -6.75
N LYS A 340 0.44 -30.91 -6.29
CA LYS A 340 -0.25 -29.65 -6.64
C LYS A 340 0.57 -28.43 -6.23
N LEU A 341 1.04 -28.40 -4.98
CA LEU A 341 1.90 -27.32 -4.48
C LEU A 341 3.19 -27.20 -5.31
N MET A 342 3.86 -28.31 -5.63
CA MET A 342 5.07 -28.30 -6.47
C MET A 342 4.80 -27.75 -7.87
N LYS A 343 3.70 -28.17 -8.51
CA LYS A 343 3.30 -27.68 -9.84
C LYS A 343 2.98 -26.18 -9.80
N ALA A 344 2.27 -25.73 -8.77
CA ALA A 344 1.93 -24.33 -8.58
C ALA A 344 3.18 -23.47 -8.30
N ALA A 345 4.08 -23.94 -7.43
CA ALA A 345 5.34 -23.25 -7.14
C ALA A 345 6.21 -23.12 -8.39
N LYS A 346 6.33 -24.17 -9.22
CA LYS A 346 7.08 -24.09 -10.49
C LYS A 346 6.59 -22.95 -11.40
N LYS A 347 5.29 -22.67 -11.39
CA LYS A 347 4.68 -21.60 -12.19
C LYS A 347 5.06 -20.20 -11.70
N PHE A 348 5.63 -20.03 -10.51
CA PHE A 348 6.19 -18.73 -10.09
C PHE A 348 7.33 -18.24 -11.00
N LYS A 349 8.01 -19.16 -11.72
CA LYS A 349 9.04 -18.84 -12.72
C LYS A 349 8.45 -18.28 -14.03
N GLU A 350 7.15 -18.43 -14.26
CA GLU A 350 6.49 -18.01 -15.51
C GLU A 350 5.92 -16.58 -15.34
N GLN A 351 6.30 -15.66 -16.23
CA GLN A 351 5.89 -14.24 -16.16
C GLN A 351 4.42 -13.97 -16.49
N ALA A 352 3.64 -14.98 -16.91
CA ALA A 352 2.29 -14.79 -17.45
C ALA A 352 1.28 -15.88 -17.04
N PHE A 353 1.37 -16.41 -15.82
CA PHE A 353 0.47 -17.48 -15.37
C PHE A 353 -0.61 -16.98 -14.40
N ASP A 354 -1.88 -17.13 -14.78
CA ASP A 354 -3.04 -16.80 -13.93
C ASP A 354 -3.43 -18.00 -13.07
N PHE A 355 -3.12 -17.94 -11.77
CA PHE A 355 -3.40 -19.02 -10.81
C PHE A 355 -4.90 -19.25 -10.59
N THR A 356 -5.78 -18.36 -11.04
CA THR A 356 -7.23 -18.55 -10.98
C THR A 356 -7.76 -19.53 -12.04
N LYS A 357 -6.93 -19.95 -13.00
CA LYS A 357 -7.30 -20.86 -14.10
C LYS A 357 -6.79 -22.30 -13.93
N LEU A 358 -6.38 -22.67 -12.72
CA LEU A 358 -5.80 -23.98 -12.40
C LEU A 358 -6.84 -25.09 -12.12
N GLU A 359 -8.14 -24.82 -12.33
CA GLU A 359 -9.24 -25.78 -12.08
C GLU A 359 -9.53 -26.75 -13.26
N GLU A 360 -8.60 -26.93 -14.20
CA GLU A 360 -8.67 -28.01 -15.21
C GLU A 360 -7.75 -29.20 -14.89
#